data_AF-A0A2U1K9P6-F1
#
_entry.id   AF-A0A2U1K9P6-F1
#
_cell.length_a   1.000
_cell.length_b   1.000
_cell.length_c   1.000
_cell.angle_alpha   90.00
_cell.angle_beta   90.00
_cell.angle_gamma   90.00
#
_symmetry.space_group_name_H-M   'P 1'
#
loop_
_entity.id
_entity.type
_entity.pdbx_description
1 polymer ?
#
loop_
_entity_poly.entity_id
_entity_poly.type
_entity_poly.pdbx_seq_one_letter_code
_entity_poly.pdbx_strand_id
1 'polypeptide(L)'
;MKKPKSKQQKLQSRTTELEEIQLLKEWTESCKPDPGTNPLSLPPLPAKSPVGRIDDNTFSRYAGCAKFQQLPISKNLKDGLRQSGFKNMTSIQRAALPHALCGRDILGAAKTGSGKSLAFIIPVLPKVIAKADGPGGWSGSIICLDKRIRL
;
A
#
# COMPACT_ATOMS: atom_id res chain seq x y z
N MET A 1 28.91 10.57 -8.50
CA MET A 1 28.71 9.25 -9.15
C MET A 1 28.59 8.18 -8.06
N LYS A 2 27.47 7.45 -7.94
CA LYS A 2 27.35 6.34 -6.96
C LYS A 2 28.06 5.10 -7.53
N LYS A 3 29.01 4.53 -6.78
CA LYS A 3 29.71 3.29 -7.18
C LYS A 3 28.70 2.15 -7.38
N PRO A 4 28.87 1.29 -8.41
CA PRO A 4 28.00 0.13 -8.61
C PRO A 4 28.10 -0.83 -7.41
N LYS A 5 26.96 -1.38 -6.99
CA LYS A 5 26.90 -2.31 -5.86
C LYS A 5 27.58 -3.64 -6.21
N SER A 6 28.31 -4.21 -5.24
CA SER A 6 28.90 -5.55 -5.33
C SER A 6 27.82 -6.62 -5.54
N LYS A 7 28.17 -7.75 -6.18
CA LYS A 7 27.27 -8.91 -6.39
C LYS A 7 26.67 -9.42 -5.07
N GLN A 8 27.46 -9.42 -3.98
CA GLN A 8 27.00 -9.79 -2.64
C GLN A 8 25.98 -8.78 -2.08
N GLN A 9 26.23 -7.48 -2.26
CA GLN A 9 25.32 -6.42 -1.83
C GLN A 9 23.98 -6.46 -2.57
N LYS A 10 23.98 -6.85 -3.85
CA LYS A 10 22.77 -7.01 -4.65
C LYS A 10 21.93 -8.22 -4.20
N LEU A 11 22.58 -9.30 -3.81
CA LEU A 11 21.91 -10.50 -3.29
C LEU A 11 21.30 -10.22 -1.91
N GLN A 12 22.06 -9.59 -1.00
CA GLN A 12 21.60 -9.20 0.32
C GLN A 12 20.38 -8.27 0.25
N SER A 13 20.42 -7.24 -0.61
CA SER A 13 19.27 -6.33 -0.77
C SER A 13 18.02 -7.07 -1.25
N ARG A 14 18.18 -8.06 -2.13
CA ARG A 14 17.06 -8.86 -2.64
C ARG A 14 16.46 -9.73 -1.53
N THR A 15 17.28 -10.37 -0.71
CA THR A 15 16.79 -11.16 0.42
C THR A 15 15.99 -10.30 1.39
N THR A 16 16.51 -9.13 1.78
CA THR A 16 15.82 -8.20 2.68
C THR A 16 14.50 -7.68 2.09
N GLU A 17 14.44 -7.40 0.78
CA GLU A 17 13.21 -6.99 0.10
C GLU A 17 12.16 -8.12 0.09
N LEU A 18 12.58 -9.37 -0.12
CA LEU A 18 11.67 -10.52 -0.08
C LEU A 18 11.12 -10.76 1.33
N GLU A 19 11.95 -10.64 2.35
CA GLU A 19 11.54 -10.70 3.76
C GLU A 19 10.52 -9.59 4.09
N GLU A 20 10.76 -8.36 3.64
CA GLU A 20 9.82 -7.25 3.82
C GLU A 20 8.48 -7.55 3.13
N ILE A 21 8.50 -8.02 1.89
CA ILE A 21 7.28 -8.38 1.15
C ILE A 21 6.50 -9.46 1.88
N GLN A 22 7.19 -10.47 2.43
CA GLN A 22 6.56 -11.54 3.18
C GLN A 22 5.88 -11.01 4.45
N LEU A 23 6.57 -10.18 5.23
CA LEU A 23 6.02 -9.53 6.43
C LEU A 23 4.78 -8.68 6.10
N LEU A 24 4.81 -7.93 4.98
CA LEU A 24 3.67 -7.11 4.57
C LEU A 24 2.45 -7.95 4.15
N LYS A 25 2.67 -9.11 3.53
CA LYS A 25 1.59 -10.04 3.19
C LYS A 25 0.95 -10.63 4.44
N GLU A 26 1.77 -11.06 5.41
CA GLU A 26 1.31 -11.58 6.70
C GLU A 26 0.50 -10.51 7.46
N TRP A 27 1.00 -9.27 7.48
CA TRP A 27 0.26 -8.16 8.07
C TRP A 27 -1.07 -7.89 7.34
N THR A 28 -1.07 -7.91 6.01
CA THR A 28 -2.29 -7.69 5.22
C THR A 28 -3.34 -8.75 5.50
N GLU A 29 -2.94 -10.02 5.53
CA GLU A 29 -3.86 -11.16 5.71
C GLU A 29 -4.38 -11.25 7.15
N SER A 30 -3.53 -11.02 8.17
CA SER A 30 -3.95 -11.05 9.59
C SER A 30 -4.97 -9.97 9.95
N CYS A 31 -4.95 -8.82 9.26
CA CYS A 31 -5.80 -7.66 9.54
C CYS A 31 -6.76 -7.33 8.38
N LYS A 32 -7.07 -8.33 7.55
CA LYS A 32 -7.96 -8.21 6.40
C LYS A 32 -9.38 -7.86 6.85
N PRO A 33 -9.97 -6.73 6.40
CA PRO A 33 -11.35 -6.39 6.74
C PRO A 33 -12.33 -7.37 6.07
N ASP A 34 -13.49 -7.65 6.66
CA ASP A 34 -14.48 -8.52 6.01
C ASP A 34 -15.04 -7.89 4.72
N PRO A 35 -15.44 -8.68 3.71
CA PRO A 35 -16.06 -8.16 2.50
C PRO A 35 -17.30 -7.32 2.82
N GLY A 36 -17.49 -6.22 2.09
CA GLY A 36 -18.65 -5.32 2.29
C GLY A 36 -18.58 -4.45 3.56
N THR A 37 -17.59 -4.61 4.42
CA THR A 37 -17.42 -3.71 5.57
C THR A 37 -16.95 -2.33 5.12
N ASN A 38 -17.42 -1.31 5.83
CA ASN A 38 -16.99 0.06 5.62
C ASN A 38 -15.82 0.39 6.55
N PRO A 39 -14.57 0.55 6.07
CA PRO A 39 -13.45 0.88 6.94
C PRO A 39 -13.57 2.23 7.64
N LEU A 40 -14.46 3.12 7.18
CA LEU A 40 -14.73 4.41 7.80
C LEU A 40 -15.62 4.31 9.05
N SER A 41 -16.33 3.19 9.26
CA SER A 41 -17.13 3.00 10.48
C SER A 41 -16.25 2.69 11.69
N LEU A 42 -15.02 2.24 11.46
CA LEU A 42 -14.06 1.94 12.52
C LEU A 42 -13.50 3.24 13.11
N PRO A 43 -13.34 3.31 14.45
CA PRO A 43 -12.70 4.46 15.06
C PRO A 43 -11.27 4.61 14.52
N PRO A 44 -10.81 5.85 14.28
CA PRO A 44 -9.45 6.08 13.81
C PRO A 44 -8.44 5.55 14.85
N LEU A 45 -7.37 4.93 14.36
CA LEU A 45 -6.30 4.49 15.24
C LEU A 45 -5.61 5.69 15.90
N PRO A 46 -5.36 5.66 17.21
CA PRO A 46 -4.59 6.68 17.90
C PRO A 46 -3.24 6.95 17.22
N ALA A 47 -2.80 8.21 17.24
CA ALA A 47 -1.57 8.62 16.54
C ALA A 47 -0.29 7.93 17.06
N LYS A 48 -0.31 7.41 18.29
CA LYS A 48 0.81 6.73 18.95
C LYS A 48 0.67 5.21 19.00
N SER A 49 -0.35 4.64 18.36
CA SER A 49 -0.50 3.19 18.33
C SER A 49 0.66 2.52 17.60
N PRO A 50 1.11 1.33 18.03
CA PRO A 50 2.12 0.57 17.31
C PRO A 50 1.62 0.23 15.91
N VAL A 51 2.50 0.32 14.93
CA VAL A 51 2.22 0.10 13.51
C VAL A 51 3.09 -1.04 13.02
N GLY A 52 2.48 -2.00 12.34
CA GLY A 52 3.15 -3.23 11.88
C GLY A 52 2.93 -4.37 12.86
N ARG A 53 3.98 -5.16 13.06
CA ARG A 53 4.00 -6.29 13.99
C ARG A 53 4.12 -5.76 15.44
N ILE A 54 3.15 -6.12 16.29
CA ILE A 54 3.09 -5.68 17.69
C ILE A 54 3.80 -6.70 18.57
N ASP A 55 3.54 -7.98 18.33
CA ASP A 55 4.15 -9.12 19.02
C ASP A 55 4.44 -10.24 18.00
N ASP A 56 4.90 -11.40 18.47
CA ASP A 56 5.28 -12.49 17.57
C ASP A 56 4.13 -13.03 16.71
N ASN A 57 2.86 -12.83 17.10
CA ASN A 57 1.71 -13.40 16.41
C ASN A 57 0.64 -12.37 16.01
N THR A 58 0.79 -11.11 16.41
CA THR A 58 -0.25 -10.08 16.27
C THR A 58 0.26 -8.87 15.51
N PHE A 59 -0.60 -8.39 14.61
CA PHE A 59 -0.36 -7.18 13.85
C PHE A 59 -1.38 -6.08 14.20
N SER A 60 -0.98 -4.83 14.04
CA SER A 60 -1.87 -3.68 14.15
C SER A 60 -2.92 -3.67 13.04
N ARG A 61 -4.19 -3.40 13.34
CA ARG A 61 -5.18 -3.16 12.27
C ARG A 61 -4.77 -1.97 11.40
N TYR A 62 -5.12 -1.99 10.12
CA TYR A 62 -4.92 -0.84 9.22
C TYR A 62 -6.24 -0.29 8.65
N ALA A 63 -7.34 -1.03 8.80
CA ALA A 63 -8.67 -0.54 8.49
C ALA A 63 -9.06 0.60 9.45
N GLY A 64 -9.55 1.71 8.90
CA GLY A 64 -9.91 2.92 9.65
C GLY A 64 -8.75 3.90 9.92
N CYS A 65 -7.52 3.55 9.55
CA CYS A 65 -6.36 4.45 9.66
C CYS A 65 -6.57 5.77 8.91
N ALA A 66 -5.88 6.81 9.36
CA ALA A 66 -5.91 8.13 8.73
C ALA A 66 -4.62 8.46 7.97
N LYS A 67 -3.50 7.79 8.27
CA LYS A 67 -2.18 8.08 7.68
C LYS A 67 -1.67 6.94 6.82
N PHE A 68 -0.96 7.27 5.73
CA PHE A 68 -0.32 6.27 4.87
C PHE A 68 0.73 5.42 5.60
N GLN A 69 1.38 5.99 6.62
CA GLN A 69 2.38 5.27 7.41
C GLN A 69 1.81 4.05 8.16
N GLN A 70 0.50 4.08 8.45
CA GLN A 70 -0.21 3.02 9.17
C GLN A 70 -0.69 1.88 8.26
N LEU A 71 -0.43 1.95 6.94
CA LEU A 71 -0.79 0.89 6.00
C LEU A 71 0.31 -0.18 5.91
N PRO A 72 -0.05 -1.43 5.55
CA PRO A 72 0.88 -2.50 5.24
C PRO A 72 1.48 -2.30 3.83
N ILE A 73 2.32 -1.27 3.69
CA ILE A 73 3.05 -0.96 2.46
C ILE A 73 4.56 -0.85 2.75
N SER A 74 5.39 -1.04 1.72
CA SER A 74 6.85 -1.03 1.88
C SER A 74 7.39 0.31 2.38
N LYS A 75 8.51 0.25 3.09
CA LYS A 75 9.19 1.43 3.63
C LYS A 75 9.53 2.43 2.53
N ASN A 76 10.02 1.94 1.38
CA ASN A 76 10.32 2.77 0.21
C ASN A 76 9.08 3.55 -0.28
N LEU A 77 7.92 2.90 -0.32
CA LEU A 77 6.67 3.56 -0.71
C LEU A 77 6.20 4.57 0.35
N LYS A 78 6.31 4.24 1.65
CA LYS A 78 6.01 5.19 2.74
C LYS A 78 6.90 6.42 2.70
N ASP A 79 8.19 6.23 2.41
CA ASP A 79 9.16 7.30 2.30
C ASP A 79 8.88 8.18 1.09
N GLY A 80 8.58 7.57 -0.07
CA GLY A 80 8.16 8.30 -1.27
C GLY A 80 6.90 9.14 -1.03
N LEU A 81 5.86 8.55 -0.45
CA LEU A 81 4.63 9.27 -0.10
C LEU A 81 4.89 10.45 0.84
N ARG A 82 5.73 10.23 1.87
CA ARG A 82 6.11 11.30 2.82
C ARG A 82 6.86 12.43 2.14
N GLN A 83 7.82 12.11 1.26
CA GLN A 83 8.61 13.10 0.51
C GLN A 83 7.75 13.90 -0.45
N SER A 84 6.74 13.28 -1.06
CA SER A 84 5.75 13.95 -1.92
C SER A 84 4.69 14.74 -1.12
N GLY A 85 4.76 14.79 0.21
CA GLY A 85 3.83 15.54 1.05
C GLY A 85 2.54 14.81 1.42
N PHE A 86 2.38 13.54 1.03
CA PHE A 86 1.21 12.72 1.36
C PHE A 86 1.32 12.15 2.78
N LYS A 87 0.79 12.88 3.77
CA LYS A 87 0.77 12.46 5.18
C LYS A 87 -0.53 11.75 5.56
N ASN A 88 -1.66 12.39 5.25
CA ASN A 88 -3.00 11.92 5.60
C ASN A 88 -3.75 11.43 4.36
N MET A 89 -4.55 10.38 4.54
CA MET A 89 -5.43 9.83 3.52
C MET A 89 -6.76 10.60 3.46
N THR A 90 -7.30 10.75 2.27
CA THR A 90 -8.67 11.24 2.05
C THR A 90 -9.71 10.18 2.41
N SER A 91 -10.98 10.55 2.58
CA SER A 91 -12.06 9.61 2.90
C SER A 91 -12.17 8.44 1.91
N ILE A 92 -12.07 8.73 0.61
CA ILE A 92 -12.11 7.68 -0.43
C ILE A 92 -10.89 6.76 -0.36
N GLN A 93 -9.71 7.29 -0.04
CA GLN A 93 -8.49 6.48 0.15
C GLN A 93 -8.60 5.60 1.39
N ARG A 94 -9.11 6.13 2.50
CA ARG A 94 -9.34 5.38 3.76
C ARG A 94 -10.36 4.24 3.58
N ALA A 95 -11.37 4.44 2.73
CA ALA A 95 -12.35 3.42 2.40
C ALA A 95 -11.80 2.36 1.42
N ALA A 96 -11.08 2.79 0.39
CA ALA A 96 -10.63 1.90 -0.68
C ALA A 96 -9.35 1.12 -0.32
N LEU A 97 -8.33 1.77 0.23
CA LEU A 97 -7.00 1.17 0.40
C LEU A 97 -6.99 -0.11 1.24
N PRO A 98 -7.73 -0.23 2.36
CA PRO A 98 -7.75 -1.47 3.13
C PRO A 98 -8.22 -2.68 2.30
N HIS A 99 -9.24 -2.50 1.47
CA HIS A 99 -9.73 -3.54 0.57
C HIS A 99 -8.79 -3.77 -0.61
N ALA A 100 -8.16 -2.70 -1.12
CA ALA A 100 -7.37 -2.76 -2.35
C ALA A 100 -6.04 -3.49 -2.13
N LEU A 101 -5.45 -3.28 -0.95
CA LEU A 101 -4.22 -3.96 -0.51
C LEU A 101 -4.46 -5.47 -0.34
N CYS A 102 -5.68 -5.88 0.03
CA CYS A 102 -6.09 -7.28 0.07
C CYS A 102 -6.31 -7.91 -1.31
N GLY A 103 -6.12 -7.14 -2.40
CA GLY A 103 -6.34 -7.61 -3.77
C GLY A 103 -7.80 -7.74 -4.16
N ARG A 104 -8.73 -7.08 -3.47
CA ARG A 104 -10.16 -7.08 -3.82
C ARG A 104 -10.47 -6.08 -4.92
N ASP A 105 -11.50 -6.39 -5.70
CA ASP A 105 -12.07 -5.47 -6.67
C ASP A 105 -12.84 -4.36 -5.96
N ILE A 106 -12.63 -3.12 -6.40
CA ILE A 106 -13.19 -1.93 -5.76
C ILE A 106 -13.76 -1.00 -6.81
N LEU A 107 -15.02 -0.60 -6.57
CA LEU A 107 -15.65 0.52 -7.26
C LEU A 107 -15.63 1.75 -6.35
N GLY A 108 -14.90 2.78 -6.74
CA GLY A 108 -14.75 4.02 -5.97
C GLY A 108 -15.42 5.21 -6.64
N ALA A 109 -16.54 5.69 -6.08
CA ALA A 109 -17.18 6.93 -6.49
C ALA A 109 -16.83 8.07 -5.52
N ALA A 110 -16.23 9.14 -6.02
CA ALA A 110 -15.95 10.36 -5.24
C ALA A 110 -15.83 11.58 -6.17
N LYS A 111 -15.95 12.78 -5.60
CA LYS A 111 -15.81 14.04 -6.34
C LYS A 111 -14.43 14.15 -7.02
N THR A 112 -14.32 15.01 -8.03
CA THR A 112 -13.04 15.41 -8.62
C THR A 112 -12.15 16.03 -7.53
N GLY A 113 -10.83 15.80 -7.62
CA GLY A 113 -9.88 16.26 -6.59
C GLY A 113 -9.88 15.47 -5.27
N SER A 114 -10.75 14.48 -5.05
CA SER A 114 -10.78 13.69 -3.80
C SER A 114 -9.62 12.70 -3.61
N GLY A 115 -8.64 12.68 -4.51
CA GLY A 115 -7.46 11.80 -4.39
C GLY A 115 -7.66 10.35 -4.83
N LYS A 116 -8.69 10.06 -5.65
CA LYS A 116 -8.98 8.72 -6.18
C LYS A 116 -7.77 8.08 -6.88
N SER A 117 -6.99 8.87 -7.64
CA SER A 117 -5.84 8.36 -8.38
C SER A 117 -4.82 7.64 -7.48
N LEU A 118 -4.49 8.22 -6.31
CA LEU A 118 -3.60 7.56 -5.36
C LEU A 118 -4.20 6.31 -4.74
N ALA A 119 -5.52 6.27 -4.55
CA ALA A 119 -6.22 5.09 -4.03
C ALA A 119 -6.06 3.86 -4.94
N PHE A 120 -5.96 4.08 -6.27
CA PHE A 120 -5.70 3.02 -7.25
C PHE A 120 -4.20 2.73 -7.47
N ILE A 121 -3.35 3.76 -7.43
CA ILE A 121 -1.91 3.61 -7.71
C ILE A 121 -1.19 2.84 -6.58
N ILE A 122 -1.48 3.18 -5.32
CA ILE A 122 -0.80 2.57 -4.15
C ILE A 122 -0.86 1.04 -4.14
N PRO A 123 -2.02 0.37 -4.31
CA PRO A 123 -2.09 -1.10 -4.32
C PRO A 123 -1.45 -1.75 -5.55
N VAL A 124 -1.25 -0.98 -6.64
CA VAL A 124 -0.64 -1.47 -7.89
C VAL A 124 0.88 -1.46 -7.81
N LEU A 125 1.48 -0.40 -7.22
CA LEU A 125 2.93 -0.23 -7.17
C LEU A 125 3.70 -1.45 -6.61
N PRO A 126 3.32 -2.05 -5.46
CA PRO A 126 4.00 -3.24 -4.95
C PRO A 126 3.93 -4.43 -5.90
N LYS A 127 2.83 -4.59 -6.65
CA LYS A 127 2.63 -5.71 -7.58
C LYS A 127 3.56 -5.59 -8.79
N VAL A 128 3.72 -4.38 -9.31
CA VAL A 128 4.61 -4.11 -10.45
C VAL A 128 6.07 -4.26 -10.04
N ILE A 129 6.46 -3.68 -8.90
CA ILE A 129 7.84 -3.72 -8.40
C ILE A 129 8.27 -5.17 -8.10
N ALA A 130 7.46 -5.94 -7.35
CA ALA A 130 7.82 -7.30 -6.96
C ALA A 130 8.01 -8.27 -8.13
N LYS A 131 7.40 -7.98 -9.29
CA LYS A 131 7.32 -8.91 -10.43
C LYS A 131 8.19 -8.49 -11.61
N ALA A 132 8.63 -7.22 -11.66
CA ALA A 132 9.64 -6.74 -12.59
C ALA A 132 11.02 -7.41 -12.42
N ASP A 133 11.31 -7.94 -11.23
CA ASP A 133 12.60 -8.56 -10.89
C ASP A 133 12.66 -10.10 -11.12
N GLY A 134 11.61 -10.69 -11.71
CA GLY A 134 11.56 -12.12 -12.07
C GLY A 134 12.07 -12.42 -13.49
N PRO A 135 12.71 -13.58 -13.74
CA PRO A 135 13.14 -13.96 -15.09
C PRO A 135 11.90 -14.22 -15.98
N GLY A 136 11.62 -13.31 -16.91
CA GLY A 136 10.67 -13.53 -18.02
C GLY A 136 9.21 -13.11 -17.82
N GLY A 137 8.83 -12.48 -16.70
CA GLY A 137 7.44 -12.12 -16.42
C GLY A 137 7.11 -10.65 -16.75
N TRP A 138 6.39 -10.39 -17.84
CA TRP A 138 5.77 -9.08 -18.07
C TRP A 138 4.64 -8.88 -17.06
N SER A 139 4.77 -7.90 -16.16
CA SER A 139 3.69 -7.49 -15.25
C SER A 139 3.28 -6.07 -15.57
N GLY A 140 2.27 -5.93 -16.43
CA GLY A 140 1.62 -4.68 -16.74
C GLY A 140 0.42 -4.47 -15.84
N SER A 141 0.23 -3.25 -15.35
CA SER A 141 -1.06 -2.79 -14.84
C SER A 141 -1.51 -1.64 -15.73
N ILE A 142 -2.74 -1.72 -16.24
CA ILE A 142 -3.31 -0.69 -17.09
C ILE A 142 -4.20 0.18 -16.22
N ILE A 143 -3.90 1.47 -16.16
CA ILE A 143 -4.73 2.47 -15.50
C ILE A 143 -5.29 3.37 -16.60
N CYS A 144 -6.57 3.19 -16.92
CA CYS A 144 -7.27 4.03 -17.88
C CYS A 144 -7.74 5.32 -17.18
N LEU A 145 -7.07 6.43 -17.48
CA LEU A 145 -7.49 7.75 -17.02
C LEU A 145 -8.15 8.48 -18.19
N ASP A 146 -9.47 8.62 -18.15
CA ASP A 146 -10.16 9.51 -19.08
C ASP A 146 -10.22 10.94 -18.50
N LYS A 147 -9.66 11.90 -19.25
CA LYS A 147 -9.68 13.33 -18.87
C LYS A 147 -11.03 14.00 -19.20
N ARG A 148 -11.98 13.31 -19.84
CA ARG A 148 -13.27 13.88 -20.27
C ARG A 148 -14.40 13.72 -19.25
N ILE A 149 -14.19 13.06 -18.12
CA ILE A 149 -15.18 13.03 -17.03
C ILE A 149 -15.21 14.39 -16.34
N ARG A 150 -15.95 15.33 -16.93
CA ARG A 150 -16.63 16.40 -16.20
C ARG A 150 -17.96 15.81 -15.71
N LEU A 151 -18.08 15.63 -14.39
CA LEU A 151 -19.38 15.57 -13.73
C LEU A 151 -19.93 16.99 -13.62
#